data_AF-A0A5E4KKV2-F1
#
_entry.id   AF-A0A5E4KKV2-F1
#
_cell.length_a   1.000
_cell.length_b   1.000
_cell.length_c   1.000
_cell.angle_alpha   90.00
_cell.angle_beta   90.00
_cell.angle_gamma   90.00
#
_symmetry.space_group_name_H-M   'P 1'
#
loop_
_entity.id
_entity.type
_entity.pdbx_description
1 polymer ?
#
loop_
_entity_poly.entity_id
_entity_poly.type
_entity_poly.pdbx_seq_one_letter_code
_entity_poly.pdbx_strand_id
1 'polypeptide(L)' 'MSKELRRDRHTVSILSDHIMFAPKYSERILESDVAIVAEGIICKTCKGMGIETQDQYHAKNVMYRPRP' A
#
# COMPACT_ATOMS: atom_id res chain seq x y z
N MET A 1 2.46 -4.20 16.08
CA MET A 1 3.78 -3.58 15.84
C MET A 1 3.85 -2.27 16.60
N SER A 2 4.87 -2.09 17.43
CA SER A 2 5.11 -0.85 18.17
C SER A 2 5.32 0.28 17.17
N LYS A 3 4.43 1.29 17.15
CA LYS A 3 4.53 2.42 16.21
C LYS A 3 5.67 3.32 16.64
N GLU A 4 6.85 3.15 16.05
CA GLU A 4 7.98 4.03 16.27
C GLU A 4 7.64 5.43 15.72
N LEU A 5 7.78 6.45 16.56
CA LEU A 5 7.49 7.84 16.20
C LEU A 5 8.53 8.32 15.19
N ARG A 6 8.10 8.77 14.01
CA ARG A 6 9.00 9.46 13.10
C ARG A 6 9.41 10.79 13.74
N ARG A 7 10.72 11.01 13.85
CA ARG A 7 11.30 12.24 14.39
C ARG A 7 12.03 12.99 13.29
N ASP A 8 11.63 14.23 13.08
CA ASP A 8 12.34 15.22 12.30
C ASP A 8 12.93 16.28 13.26
N ARG A 9 13.74 17.20 12.74
CA ARG A 9 14.40 18.26 13.54
C ARG A 9 13.40 19.06 14.38
N HIS A 10 12.19 19.26 13.88
CA HIS A 10 11.18 20.09 14.54
C HIS A 10 9.81 19.41 14.66
N THR A 11 9.64 18.20 14.14
CA THR A 11 8.34 17.51 14.16
C THR A 11 8.47 16.08 14.64
N VAL A 12 7.42 15.62 15.31
CA VAL A 12 7.31 14.25 15.81
C VAL A 12 5.92 13.78 15.45
N SER A 13 5.83 12.75 14.61
CA SER A 13 4.54 12.32 14.06
C SER A 13 4.44 10.81 13.84
N ILE A 14 3.21 10.32 13.91
CA ILE A 14 2.79 9.03 13.38
C ILE A 14 1.80 9.36 12.29
N LEU A 15 2.24 9.33 11.04
CA LEU A 15 1.37 9.47 9.88
C LEU A 15 1.22 8.09 9.25
N SER A 16 0.00 7.60 9.19
CA SER A 16 -0.33 6.31 8.58
C SER A 16 -1.67 6.47 7.89
N ASP A 17 -1.63 6.44 6.57
CA ASP A 17 -2.80 6.60 5.71
C ASP A 17 -3.22 5.25 5.13
N HIS A 18 -4.53 5.06 4.98
CA HIS A 18 -5.08 3.93 4.23
C HIS A 18 -5.31 4.36 2.79
N ILE A 19 -4.53 3.79 1.87
CA ILE A 19 -4.60 4.09 0.43
C ILE A 19 -5.24 2.91 -0.29
N MET A 20 -6.24 3.21 -1.13
CA MET A 20 -6.92 2.25 -1.99
C MET A 20 -6.85 2.73 -3.44
N PHE A 21 -6.67 1.82 -4.39
CA PHE A 21 -6.74 2.12 -5.82
C PHE A 21 -7.42 0.97 -6.56
N ALA A 22 -7.98 1.26 -7.73
CA ALA A 22 -8.61 0.26 -8.60
C ALA A 22 -8.09 0.43 -10.04
N PRO A 23 -7.97 -0.67 -10.80
CA PRO A 23 -7.66 -0.60 -12.21
C PRO A 23 -8.76 0.14 -12.98
N LYS A 24 -8.39 0.75 -14.10
CA LYS A 24 -9.35 1.42 -14.98
C LYS A 24 -10.41 0.41 -15.41
N TYR A 25 -11.68 0.83 -15.41
CA TYR A 25 -12.85 -0.02 -15.68
C TYR A 25 -13.15 -1.10 -14.62
N SER A 26 -12.46 -1.07 -13.47
CA SER A 26 -12.65 -2.03 -12.37
C SER A 26 -12.55 -3.48 -12.83
N GLU A 27 -11.76 -3.72 -13.86
CA GLU A 27 -11.52 -5.04 -14.41
C GLU A 27 -10.60 -5.85 -13.49
N ARG A 28 -10.77 -7.16 -13.54
CA ARG A 28 -10.05 -8.10 -12.68
C ARG A 28 -8.67 -8.44 -13.27
N ILE A 29 -7.87 -7.39 -13.49
CA ILE A 29 -6.54 -7.49 -14.15
C ILE A 29 -5.38 -7.60 -13.16
N LEU A 30 -5.58 -7.16 -11.91
CA LEU A 30 -4.56 -7.22 -10.86
C LEU A 30 -4.56 -8.61 -10.21
N GLU A 31 -4.23 -9.63 -11.01
CA GLU A 31 -4.14 -11.03 -10.57
C GLU A 31 -2.79 -11.64 -10.93
N SER A 32 -2.43 -12.73 -10.25
CA SER A 32 -1.22 -13.53 -10.53
C SER A 32 0.04 -12.67 -10.68
N ASP A 33 0.76 -12.78 -11.80
CA ASP A 33 2.01 -12.06 -12.05
C ASP A 33 1.83 -10.54 -12.09
N VAL A 34 0.69 -10.06 -12.61
CA VAL A 34 0.41 -8.62 -12.71
C VAL A 34 0.32 -7.99 -11.31
N ALA A 35 -0.32 -8.69 -10.37
CA ALA A 35 -0.40 -8.26 -8.98
C ALA A 35 0.99 -8.18 -8.32
N ILE A 36 1.83 -9.20 -8.53
CA ILE A 36 3.18 -9.27 -7.96
C ILE A 36 4.07 -8.14 -8.51
N VAL A 37 4.02 -7.90 -9.82
CA VAL A 37 4.79 -6.83 -10.46
C VAL A 37 4.30 -5.46 -10.01
N ALA A 38 2.98 -5.25 -9.94
CA ALA A 38 2.39 -3.99 -9.47
C ALA A 38 2.80 -3.70 -8.02
N GLU A 39 2.71 -4.69 -7.13
CA GLU A 39 3.17 -4.59 -5.75
C GLU A 39 4.66 -4.21 -5.67
N GLY A 40 5.50 -4.90 -6.46
CA GLY A 40 6.93 -4.61 -6.53
C GLY A 40 7.23 -3.17 -6.98
N ILE A 41 6.50 -2.63 -7.95
CA ILE A 41 6.65 -1.24 -8.43
C ILE A 41 6.21 -0.25 -7.35
N ILE A 42 5.07 -0.50 -6.71
CA ILE A 42 4.53 0.37 -5.65
C ILE A 42 5.50 0.42 -4.47
N CYS A 43 5.95 -0.73 -3.95
CA CYS A 43 6.89 -0.80 -2.85
C CYS A 43 8.23 -0.11 -3.17
N LYS A 44 8.76 -0.30 -4.39
CA LYS A 44 9.98 0.39 -4.84
C LYS A 44 9.80 1.91 -4.87
N THR A 45 8.66 2.37 -5.37
CA THR A 45 8.33 3.79 -5.45
C THR A 45 8.18 4.40 -4.05
N CYS A 46 7.41 3.76 -3.17
CA CYS A 46 7.24 4.19 -1.78
C CYS A 46 8.59 4.28 -1.05
N LYS A 47 9.46 3.27 -1.22
CA LYS A 47 10.80 3.26 -0.63
C LYS A 47 11.66 4.42 -1.16
N GLY A 48 11.60 4.71 -2.45
CA GLY A 48 12.29 5.86 -3.06
C GLY A 48 11.80 7.21 -2.52
N MET A 49 10.55 7.28 -2.05
CA MET A 49 9.96 8.47 -1.43
C MET A 49 10.10 8.52 0.10
N GLY A 50 10.72 7.52 0.73
CA GLY A 50 10.83 7.42 2.19
C GLY A 50 9.49 7.10 2.89
N ILE A 51 8.56 6.46 2.18
CA ILE A 51 7.27 6.00 2.70
C ILE A 51 7.39 4.53 3.07
N GLU A 52 7.05 4.20 4.32
CA GLU A 52 7.00 2.84 4.81
C GLU A 52 5.64 2.21 4.52
N THR A 53 5.63 1.06 3.84
CA THR A 53 4.41 0.30 3.53
C THR A 53 4.14 -0.69 4.66
N GLN A 54 3.03 -0.50 5.38
CA GLN A 54 2.67 -1.32 6.56
C GLN A 54 1.94 -2.62 6.20
N ASP A 55 1.34 -2.71 5.00
CA ASP A 55 0.49 -3.83 4.63
C ASP A 55 1.04 -4.56 3.39
N GLN A 56 1.79 -5.64 3.64
CA GLN A 56 2.37 -6.52 2.61
C GLN A 56 1.55 -7.80 2.42
N TYR A 57 0.51 -8.04 3.24
CA TYR A 57 -0.16 -9.34 3.32
C TYR A 57 -1.67 -9.28 3.08
N HIS A 58 -2.31 -8.11 3.15
CA HIS A 58 -3.76 -7.98 2.98
C HIS A 58 -4.21 -7.78 1.53
N ALA A 59 -3.29 -7.50 0.60
CA ALA A 59 -3.58 -7.31 -0.82
C ALA A 59 -4.25 -8.53 -1.48
N LYS A 60 -4.08 -9.74 -0.93
CA LYS A 60 -4.71 -10.97 -1.44
C LYS A 60 -6.23 -11.03 -1.20
N ASN A 61 -6.77 -10.28 -0.23
CA ASN A 61 -8.15 -10.47 0.25
C ASN A 61 -9.03 -9.21 0.29
N VAL A 62 -8.56 -8.03 -0.18
CA VAL A 62 -9.34 -6.77 -0.05
C VAL A 62 -9.61 -6.03 -1.36
N MET A 63 -8.95 -6.39 -2.46
CA MET A 63 -9.19 -5.70 -3.74
C MET A 63 -10.56 -6.00 -4.37
N TYR A 64 -11.29 -7.03 -3.89
CA TYR A 64 -12.69 -7.26 -4.24
C TYR A 64 -13.48 -7.72 -3.01
N ARG A 65 -14.05 -6.78 -2.26
CA ARG A 65 -15.26 -7.06 -1.48
C ARG A 65 -16.44 -6.51 -2.29
N PRO A 66 -17.26 -7.37 -2.94
CA PRO A 66 -18.49 -6.88 -3.54
C PRO A 66 -19.32 -6.25 -2.43
N ARG A 67 -19.83 -5.03 -2.65
CA ARG A 67 -20.82 -4.45 -1.73
C ARG A 67 -22.07 -5.34 -1.75
N PRO A 68 -22.69 -5.61 -0.59
CA PRO A 68 -23.90 -6.43 -0.48
C PRO A 68 -25.07 -5.81 -1.25
#